data_AF-A0A9X0J8T1-F1
#
_entry.id   AF-A0A9X0J8T1-F1
#
_cell.length_a   1.000
_cell.length_b   1.000
_cell.length_c   1.000
_cell.angle_alpha   90.00
_cell.angle_beta   90.00
_cell.angle_gamma   90.00
#
_symmetry.space_group_name_H-M   'P 1'
#
loop_
_entity.id
_entity.type
_entity.pdbx_description
1 polymer ?
#
loop_
_entity_poly.entity_id
_entity_poly.type
_entity_poly.pdbx_seq_one_letter_code
_entity_poly.pdbx_strand_id
1 'polypeptide(L)'
;MRKLLLLLALFLLPGTSYALCTLSAPTATFGSVTTFSVASTVNNTSSTTNVNCGSGTLSLLGSDNITYAFTTASNLSGTRAVLKTASGGTDNIPIQLCIDSACATELQQGGSYRWSSASLLALGNTLNFNIPLYFRTLTGQVIAAGTYTTTITLTVSYTVCAGLNVGGLCVGTVQSSTGTAMPITVNLVVTNDCTTITAPNVSFGSAPLVGSFSTVQQTINVVCSKGSTYTVGLSNGSYYSGTTRQMASGTNRLAYDIYKGTTTTSRWGPTGTDRWSSTTSTSLNADTVTRNFTYTAQILTTQNTPAAGNYTDSVVVDVSF
;
A
#
# COMPACT_ATOMS: atom_id res chain seq x y z
N MET A 1 71.85 -20.29 17.31
CA MET A 1 71.33 -20.74 15.99
C MET A 1 69.97 -21.46 16.07
N ARG A 2 69.70 -22.29 17.10
CA ARG A 2 68.42 -23.01 17.26
C ARG A 2 67.17 -22.12 17.51
N LYS A 3 67.32 -20.98 18.18
CA LYS A 3 66.22 -20.01 18.41
C LYS A 3 65.86 -19.17 17.18
N LEU A 4 66.78 -19.01 16.22
CA LEU A 4 66.55 -18.22 14.99
C LEU A 4 65.75 -19.03 13.95
N LEU A 5 65.89 -20.36 13.94
CA LEU A 5 65.11 -21.25 13.08
C LEU A 5 63.62 -21.33 13.48
N LEU A 6 63.30 -21.22 14.79
CA LEU A 6 61.91 -21.24 15.27
C LEU A 6 61.15 -19.94 14.94
N LEU A 7 61.82 -18.79 14.90
CA LEU A 7 61.18 -17.53 14.48
C LEU A 7 60.95 -17.46 12.97
N LEU A 8 61.78 -18.11 12.16
CA LEU A 8 61.58 -18.17 10.71
C LEU A 8 60.42 -19.11 10.31
N ALA A 9 60.18 -20.17 11.10
CA ALA A 9 59.05 -21.08 10.88
C ALA A 9 57.67 -20.46 11.19
N LEU A 10 57.60 -19.45 12.07
CA LEU A 10 56.36 -18.73 12.35
C LEU A 10 55.95 -17.74 11.25
N PHE A 11 56.88 -17.29 10.41
CA PHE A 11 56.61 -16.42 9.25
C PHE A 11 56.14 -17.18 7.99
N LEU A 12 56.13 -18.51 8.05
CA LEU A 12 55.68 -19.42 6.97
C LEU A 12 54.25 -19.95 7.18
N LEU A 13 53.55 -19.51 8.23
CA LEU A 13 52.11 -19.66 8.30
C LEU A 13 51.48 -18.46 7.58
N PRO A 14 51.06 -18.57 6.31
CA PRO A 14 50.16 -17.57 5.76
C PRO A 14 48.95 -17.54 6.68
N GLY A 15 48.76 -16.42 7.38
CA GLY A 15 47.48 -16.13 8.01
C GLY A 15 46.47 -16.06 6.88
N THR A 16 45.78 -17.16 6.60
CA THR A 16 44.72 -17.23 5.61
C THR A 16 43.58 -16.36 6.13
N SER A 17 43.63 -15.07 5.79
CA SER A 17 42.48 -14.18 5.91
C SER A 17 41.49 -14.64 4.85
N TYR A 18 40.52 -15.47 5.26
CA TYR A 18 39.45 -15.91 4.38
C TYR A 18 38.47 -14.75 4.22
N ALA A 19 38.33 -14.24 3.00
CA ALA A 19 37.23 -13.34 2.69
C ALA A 19 35.93 -14.14 2.71
N LEU A 20 35.05 -13.87 3.69
CA LEU A 20 33.68 -14.36 3.66
C LEU A 20 32.93 -13.74 2.47
N CYS A 21 31.92 -14.44 1.95
CA CYS A 21 31.07 -13.86 0.91
C CYS A 21 30.38 -12.61 1.46
N THR A 22 30.35 -11.53 0.67
CA THR A 22 29.65 -10.31 1.03
C THR A 22 28.17 -10.44 0.68
N LEU A 23 27.31 -10.00 1.60
CA LEU A 23 25.86 -10.04 1.43
C LEU A 23 25.33 -8.64 1.23
N SER A 24 24.40 -8.46 0.29
CA SER A 24 23.63 -7.24 0.18
C SER A 24 22.20 -7.51 -0.26
N ALA A 25 21.28 -6.71 0.25
CA ALA A 25 19.87 -6.77 -0.11
C ALA A 25 19.35 -5.35 -0.31
N PRO A 26 18.98 -4.95 -1.53
CA PRO A 26 18.36 -3.66 -1.76
C PRO A 26 16.94 -3.64 -1.20
N THR A 27 16.43 -2.43 -0.94
CA THR A 27 15.05 -2.22 -0.50
C THR A 27 14.05 -2.73 -1.54
N ALA A 28 13.06 -3.52 -1.12
CA ALA A 28 11.92 -3.88 -1.95
C ALA A 28 10.83 -2.80 -1.80
N THR A 29 10.31 -2.28 -2.90
CA THR A 29 9.27 -1.24 -2.85
C THR A 29 8.04 -1.65 -3.66
N PHE A 30 6.87 -1.58 -3.02
CA PHE A 30 5.59 -1.72 -3.72
C PHE A 30 5.17 -0.42 -4.44
N GLY A 31 5.95 0.66 -4.31
CA GLY A 31 5.61 1.97 -4.87
C GLY A 31 4.47 2.65 -4.11
N SER A 32 3.65 3.40 -4.84
CA SER A 32 2.50 4.13 -4.32
C SER A 32 1.20 3.50 -4.79
N VAL A 33 0.31 3.18 -3.86
CA VAL A 33 -1.02 2.59 -4.14
C VAL A 33 -2.09 3.26 -3.26
N THR A 34 -3.35 3.20 -3.66
CA THR A 34 -4.45 3.77 -2.84
C THR A 34 -4.85 2.84 -1.71
N THR A 35 -5.49 3.36 -0.65
CA THR A 35 -6.03 2.52 0.44
C THR A 35 -6.95 1.41 -0.07
N PHE A 36 -7.72 1.67 -1.13
CA PHE A 36 -8.64 0.68 -1.69
C PHE A 36 -7.95 -0.38 -2.55
N SER A 37 -6.85 -0.04 -3.23
CA SER A 37 -6.02 -1.04 -3.91
C SER A 37 -5.40 -2.02 -2.91
N VAL A 38 -4.89 -1.55 -1.76
CA VAL A 38 -4.42 -2.45 -0.69
C VAL A 38 -5.54 -3.36 -0.20
N ALA A 39 -6.76 -2.83 -0.06
CA ALA A 39 -7.90 -3.60 0.42
C ALA A 39 -8.40 -4.65 -0.58
N SER A 40 -8.33 -4.39 -1.89
CA SER A 40 -9.02 -5.20 -2.91
C SER A 40 -8.10 -5.99 -3.84
N THR A 41 -6.83 -5.60 -3.96
CA THR A 41 -5.89 -6.17 -4.94
C THR A 41 -4.58 -6.61 -4.29
N VAL A 42 -4.05 -7.75 -4.74
CA VAL A 42 -2.70 -8.19 -4.37
C VAL A 42 -1.68 -7.36 -5.15
N ASN A 43 -0.84 -6.62 -4.44
CA ASN A 43 0.27 -5.89 -5.02
C ASN A 43 1.53 -6.74 -4.91
N ASN A 44 2.36 -6.72 -5.95
CA ASN A 44 3.58 -7.52 -6.03
C ASN A 44 4.80 -6.59 -6.17
N THR A 45 5.92 -6.98 -5.57
CA THR A 45 7.23 -6.39 -5.83
C THR A 45 8.32 -7.46 -5.70
N SER A 46 9.54 -7.11 -6.05
CA SER A 46 10.69 -8.00 -5.93
C SER A 46 11.94 -7.22 -5.54
N SER A 47 12.88 -7.90 -4.88
CA SER A 47 14.23 -7.39 -4.63
C SER A 47 15.23 -8.48 -4.98
N THR A 48 16.29 -8.10 -5.69
CA THR A 48 17.37 -9.03 -6.05
C THR A 48 18.48 -8.89 -5.04
N THR A 49 18.57 -9.89 -4.16
CA THR A 49 19.65 -10.00 -3.18
C THR A 49 20.93 -10.50 -3.84
N ASN A 50 22.06 -10.25 -3.20
CA ASN A 50 23.36 -10.58 -3.73
C ASN A 50 24.21 -11.30 -2.68
N VAL A 51 24.71 -12.48 -3.05
CA VAL A 51 25.71 -13.24 -2.29
C VAL A 51 26.96 -13.30 -3.17
N ASN A 52 27.94 -12.46 -2.88
CA ASN A 52 29.17 -12.39 -3.65
C ASN A 52 30.31 -13.10 -2.93
N CYS A 53 30.69 -14.26 -3.46
CA CYS A 53 31.77 -15.10 -2.97
C CYS A 53 33.11 -14.83 -3.69
N GLY A 54 33.16 -13.84 -4.59
CA GLY A 54 34.35 -13.46 -5.34
C GLY A 54 34.29 -13.93 -6.80
N SER A 55 35.46 -14.21 -7.38
CA SER A 55 35.58 -14.64 -8.78
C SER A 55 35.74 -16.15 -8.90
N GLY A 56 35.01 -16.77 -9.83
CA GLY A 56 35.12 -18.19 -10.16
C GLY A 56 33.89 -18.68 -10.91
N THR A 57 33.83 -19.99 -11.15
CA THR A 57 32.73 -20.67 -11.84
C THR A 57 32.17 -21.80 -10.99
N LEU A 58 30.87 -22.06 -11.13
CA LEU A 58 30.21 -23.17 -10.47
C LEU A 58 30.53 -24.49 -11.19
N SER A 59 30.37 -25.59 -10.47
CA SER A 59 30.32 -26.93 -11.07
C SER A 59 29.00 -27.59 -10.73
N LEU A 60 28.39 -28.21 -11.73
CA LEU A 60 27.12 -28.91 -11.59
C LEU A 60 27.21 -30.09 -10.61
N LEU A 61 28.39 -30.70 -10.47
CA LEU A 61 28.67 -31.79 -9.52
C LEU A 61 29.21 -31.27 -8.17
N GLY A 62 29.24 -29.95 -7.96
CA GLY A 62 29.69 -29.33 -6.73
C GLY A 62 28.65 -29.43 -5.61
N SER A 63 29.12 -29.34 -4.36
CA SER A 63 28.29 -29.29 -3.14
C SER A 63 27.83 -27.87 -2.77
N ASP A 64 28.00 -26.91 -3.68
CA ASP A 64 27.74 -25.50 -3.46
C ASP A 64 26.27 -25.27 -3.11
N ASN A 65 26.03 -24.47 -2.08
CA ASN A 65 24.68 -24.16 -1.65
C ASN A 65 24.59 -22.85 -0.87
N ILE A 66 23.42 -22.24 -0.96
CA ILE A 66 23.02 -21.05 -0.21
C ILE A 66 21.66 -21.34 0.39
N THR A 67 21.49 -21.05 1.67
CA THR A 67 20.23 -21.22 2.40
C THR A 67 19.83 -19.90 3.02
N TYR A 68 18.60 -19.46 2.74
CA TYR A 68 17.99 -18.32 3.42
C TYR A 68 16.98 -18.82 4.44
N ALA A 69 17.15 -18.43 5.69
CA ALA A 69 16.20 -18.67 6.77
C ALA A 69 15.55 -17.36 7.20
N PHE A 70 14.22 -17.27 7.18
CA PHE A 70 13.53 -16.08 7.67
C PHE A 70 13.48 -16.14 9.20
N THR A 71 14.33 -15.35 9.85
CA THR A 71 14.55 -15.45 11.30
C THR A 71 13.62 -14.52 12.08
N THR A 72 13.60 -13.23 11.72
CA THR A 72 12.81 -12.21 12.40
C THR A 72 12.38 -11.11 11.45
N ALA A 73 11.32 -10.38 11.79
CA ALA A 73 10.99 -9.11 11.15
C ALA A 73 10.69 -8.06 12.22
N SER A 74 10.80 -6.78 11.87
CA SER A 74 10.44 -5.68 12.79
C SER A 74 9.00 -5.75 13.27
N ASN A 75 8.09 -6.27 12.44
CA ASN A 75 6.70 -6.48 12.76
C ASN A 75 6.22 -7.79 12.15
N LEU A 76 5.50 -8.59 12.94
CA LEU A 76 4.97 -9.89 12.56
C LEU A 76 3.49 -9.99 12.89
N SER A 77 2.76 -10.74 12.07
CA SER A 77 1.41 -11.25 12.37
C SER A 77 1.43 -12.74 12.07
N GLY A 78 1.34 -13.54 13.14
CA GLY A 78 1.71 -14.96 13.05
C GLY A 78 3.16 -15.10 12.57
N THR A 79 3.36 -15.85 11.48
CA THR A 79 4.68 -16.11 10.87
C THR A 79 4.99 -15.22 9.67
N ARG A 80 4.14 -14.24 9.36
CA ARG A 80 4.32 -13.31 8.22
C ARG A 80 4.80 -11.95 8.69
N ALA A 81 5.68 -11.35 7.89
CA ALA A 81 6.07 -9.96 8.09
C ALA A 81 4.88 -9.03 7.83
N VAL A 82 4.86 -7.89 8.54
CA VAL A 82 3.80 -6.90 8.44
C VAL A 82 4.42 -5.54 8.19
N LEU A 83 3.93 -4.81 7.19
CA LEU A 83 4.26 -3.41 7.01
C LEU A 83 3.41 -2.58 8.00
N LYS A 84 4.06 -1.67 8.72
CA LYS A 84 3.42 -0.74 9.66
C LYS A 84 3.90 0.68 9.42
N THR A 85 3.09 1.64 9.86
CA THR A 85 3.49 3.04 9.88
C THR A 85 4.49 3.30 11.00
N ALA A 86 5.38 4.29 10.81
CA ALA A 86 6.32 4.73 11.84
C ALA A 86 5.62 5.43 13.02
N SER A 87 4.44 6.02 12.78
CA SER A 87 3.64 6.70 13.81
C SER A 87 2.98 5.75 14.81
N GLY A 88 3.11 4.43 14.62
CA GLY A 88 2.33 3.45 15.35
C GLY A 88 0.87 3.42 14.89
N GLY A 89 0.10 2.48 15.45
CA GLY A 89 -1.30 2.26 15.11
C GLY A 89 -1.67 0.78 15.06
N THR A 90 -2.93 0.50 14.73
CA THR A 90 -3.46 -0.86 14.56
C THR A 90 -3.46 -1.31 13.09
N ASP A 91 -3.13 -0.40 12.16
CA ASP A 91 -3.11 -0.68 10.73
C ASP A 91 -1.92 -1.58 10.37
N ASN A 92 -2.23 -2.72 9.77
CA ASN A 92 -1.28 -3.76 9.44
C ASN A 92 -1.47 -4.17 7.98
N ILE A 93 -0.37 -4.29 7.25
CA ILE A 93 -0.39 -4.88 5.90
C ILE A 93 0.52 -6.11 5.93
N PRO A 94 -0.02 -7.30 6.17
CA PRO A 94 0.76 -8.53 6.09
C PRO A 94 1.28 -8.74 4.66
N ILE A 95 2.50 -9.23 4.56
CA ILE A 95 3.14 -9.54 3.28
C ILE A 95 3.63 -10.99 3.25
N GLN A 96 3.55 -11.61 2.08
CA GLN A 96 4.19 -12.89 1.79
C GLN A 96 5.59 -12.63 1.24
N LEU A 97 6.59 -13.34 1.76
CA LEU A 97 7.91 -13.44 1.16
C LEU A 97 7.96 -14.75 0.38
N CYS A 98 8.27 -14.67 -0.91
CA CYS A 98 8.20 -15.80 -1.83
C CYS A 98 9.55 -15.99 -2.53
N ILE A 99 9.90 -17.25 -2.77
CA ILE A 99 11.14 -17.64 -3.44
C ILE A 99 11.02 -17.54 -4.97
N ASP A 100 9.81 -17.71 -5.48
CA ASP A 100 9.51 -17.67 -6.91
C ASP A 100 8.45 -16.61 -7.23
N SER A 101 8.42 -16.18 -8.49
CA SER A 101 7.54 -15.12 -8.96
C SER A 101 6.06 -15.49 -8.95
N ALA A 102 5.71 -16.78 -8.90
CA ALA A 102 4.34 -17.27 -8.77
C ALA A 102 3.91 -17.41 -7.28
N CYS A 103 4.85 -17.28 -6.35
CA CYS A 103 4.71 -17.58 -4.93
C CYS A 103 4.18 -19.00 -4.67
N ALA A 104 4.70 -19.98 -5.41
CA ALA A 104 4.45 -21.39 -5.12
C ALA A 104 5.11 -21.79 -3.79
N THR A 105 6.27 -21.20 -3.47
CA THR A 105 6.97 -21.39 -2.20
C THR A 105 7.02 -20.07 -1.42
N GLU A 106 6.23 -20.00 -0.35
CA GLU A 106 6.29 -18.92 0.64
C GLU A 106 7.31 -19.26 1.73
N LEU A 107 8.24 -18.34 1.98
CA LEU A 107 9.17 -18.40 3.09
C LEU A 107 8.57 -17.63 4.28
N GLN A 108 8.13 -18.37 5.30
CA GLN A 108 7.59 -17.82 6.54
C GLN A 108 8.65 -17.78 7.64
N GLN A 109 8.40 -16.99 8.68
CA GLN A 109 9.30 -16.92 9.83
C GLN A 109 9.50 -18.31 10.45
N GLY A 110 10.76 -18.67 10.71
CA GLY A 110 11.18 -20.00 11.18
C GLY A 110 11.41 -21.00 10.04
N GLY A 111 10.97 -20.69 8.83
CA GLY A 111 11.23 -21.48 7.62
C GLY A 111 12.59 -21.17 7.00
N SER A 112 13.04 -22.08 6.13
CA SER A 112 14.24 -21.89 5.31
C SER A 112 14.04 -22.43 3.89
N TYR A 113 14.77 -21.85 2.94
CA TYR A 113 14.86 -22.34 1.57
C TYR A 113 16.31 -22.45 1.15
N ARG A 114 16.68 -23.58 0.54
CA ARG A 114 18.03 -23.90 0.11
C ARG A 114 18.11 -23.98 -1.41
N TRP A 115 18.94 -23.12 -1.99
CA TRP A 115 19.40 -23.25 -3.37
C TRP A 115 20.55 -24.26 -3.43
N SER A 116 20.35 -25.30 -4.24
CA SER A 116 21.39 -26.26 -4.62
C SER A 116 22.30 -25.70 -5.72
N SER A 117 23.43 -26.36 -5.96
CA SER A 117 24.37 -26.02 -7.03
C SER A 117 23.69 -25.91 -8.40
N ALA A 118 22.75 -26.81 -8.72
CA ALA A 118 21.97 -26.75 -9.97
C ALA A 118 21.09 -25.49 -10.06
N SER A 119 20.41 -25.12 -8.97
CA SER A 119 19.60 -23.90 -8.95
C SER A 119 20.44 -22.63 -8.96
N LEU A 120 21.63 -22.65 -8.35
CA LEU A 120 22.56 -21.53 -8.39
C LEU A 120 23.15 -21.35 -9.79
N LEU A 121 23.44 -22.45 -10.49
CA LEU A 121 23.91 -22.42 -11.88
C LEU A 121 22.87 -21.81 -12.83
N ALA A 122 21.58 -22.02 -12.56
CA ALA A 122 20.49 -21.39 -13.32
C ALA A 122 20.44 -19.86 -13.14
N LEU A 123 20.98 -19.32 -12.04
CA LEU A 123 21.12 -17.88 -11.82
C LEU A 123 22.35 -17.28 -12.52
N GLY A 124 23.29 -18.14 -12.93
CA GLY A 124 24.49 -17.78 -13.66
C GLY A 124 25.67 -18.68 -13.30
N ASN A 125 26.61 -18.84 -14.22
CA ASN A 125 27.84 -19.59 -13.97
C ASN A 125 28.93 -18.70 -13.32
N THR A 126 28.62 -18.10 -12.18
CA THR A 126 29.55 -17.24 -11.44
C THR A 126 29.41 -17.50 -9.94
N LEU A 127 30.40 -17.09 -9.15
CA LEU A 127 30.34 -17.09 -7.67
C LEU A 127 29.69 -15.80 -7.11
N ASN A 128 29.06 -15.01 -7.97
CA ASN A 128 28.29 -13.84 -7.61
C ASN A 128 26.80 -14.13 -7.85
N PHE A 129 26.09 -14.53 -6.80
CA PHE A 129 24.72 -15.03 -6.90
C PHE A 129 23.72 -13.90 -6.72
N ASN A 130 23.00 -13.57 -7.79
CA ASN A 130 21.88 -12.65 -7.77
C ASN A 130 20.59 -13.45 -7.55
N ILE A 131 20.09 -13.46 -6.32
CA ILE A 131 18.94 -14.27 -5.90
C ILE A 131 17.72 -13.35 -5.79
N PRO A 132 16.73 -13.47 -6.71
CA PRO A 132 15.49 -12.70 -6.61
C PRO A 132 14.62 -13.23 -5.47
N LEU A 133 14.06 -12.32 -4.69
CA LEU A 133 13.00 -12.56 -3.72
C LEU A 133 11.79 -11.74 -4.12
N TYR A 134 10.61 -12.32 -3.95
CA TYR A 134 9.33 -11.73 -4.34
C TYR A 134 8.50 -11.44 -3.11
N PHE A 135 7.78 -10.33 -3.12
CA PHE A 135 6.94 -9.89 -2.02
C PHE A 135 5.54 -9.60 -2.52
N ARG A 136 4.53 -10.00 -1.74
CA ARG A 136 3.12 -9.79 -2.09
C ARG A 136 2.33 -9.28 -0.91
N THR A 137 1.46 -8.30 -1.11
CA THR A 137 0.50 -7.88 -0.08
C THR A 137 -0.68 -8.83 -0.01
N LEU A 138 -1.36 -8.88 1.14
CA LEU A 138 -2.65 -9.54 1.27
C LEU A 138 -3.79 -8.51 1.17
N THR A 139 -4.94 -8.94 0.66
CA THR A 139 -6.16 -8.12 0.58
C THR A 139 -6.89 -8.08 1.92
N GLY A 140 -7.96 -7.27 2.00
CA GLY A 140 -8.86 -7.17 3.13
C GLY A 140 -8.46 -6.16 4.21
N GLN A 141 -7.35 -5.43 4.03
CA GLN A 141 -6.88 -4.46 5.01
C GLN A 141 -7.59 -3.12 4.84
N VAL A 142 -8.27 -2.64 5.90
CA VAL A 142 -8.86 -1.30 5.97
C VAL A 142 -7.94 -0.39 6.78
N ILE A 143 -7.15 0.40 6.07
CA ILE A 143 -6.03 1.17 6.62
C ILE A 143 -6.10 2.65 6.21
N ALA A 144 -5.43 3.49 6.98
CA ALA A 144 -5.22 4.88 6.66
C ALA A 144 -4.12 5.07 5.58
N ALA A 145 -4.08 6.25 4.98
CA ALA A 145 -2.95 6.64 4.14
C ALA A 145 -1.70 6.88 4.99
N GLY A 146 -0.53 6.61 4.42
CA GLY A 146 0.75 6.75 5.10
C GLY A 146 1.86 5.93 4.44
N THR A 147 3.07 6.06 4.98
CA THR A 147 4.20 5.22 4.58
C THR A 147 4.31 4.02 5.52
N TYR A 148 4.23 2.82 4.94
CA TYR A 148 4.30 1.56 5.66
C TYR A 148 5.64 0.88 5.36
N THR A 149 6.32 0.43 6.41
CA THR A 149 7.65 -0.18 6.31
C THR A 149 7.77 -1.40 7.22
N THR A 150 8.64 -2.33 6.84
CA THR A 150 9.10 -3.43 7.69
C THR A 150 10.49 -3.85 7.26
N THR A 151 11.28 -4.33 8.20
CA THR A 151 12.59 -4.94 7.92
C THR A 151 12.51 -6.41 8.24
N ILE A 152 12.73 -7.25 7.23
CA ILE A 152 12.82 -8.70 7.33
C ILE A 152 14.30 -9.07 7.46
N THR A 153 14.65 -9.86 8.46
CA THR A 153 16.01 -10.37 8.65
C THR A 153 16.07 -11.82 8.19
N LEU A 154 16.82 -12.06 7.11
CA LEU A 154 17.18 -13.39 6.67
C LEU A 154 18.53 -13.78 7.27
N THR A 155 18.64 -14.97 7.84
CA THR A 155 19.93 -15.56 8.15
C THR A 155 20.38 -16.36 6.94
N VAL A 156 21.52 -15.96 6.38
CA VAL A 156 22.11 -16.58 5.19
C VAL A 156 23.23 -17.52 5.62
N SER A 157 23.07 -18.80 5.31
CA SER A 157 24.11 -19.81 5.51
C SER A 157 24.54 -20.34 4.14
N TYR A 158 25.84 -20.54 3.93
CA TYR A 158 26.35 -20.97 2.63
C TYR A 158 27.58 -21.85 2.78
N THR A 159 27.84 -22.64 1.74
CA THR A 159 29.09 -23.35 1.51
C THR A 159 29.35 -23.28 0.02
N VAL A 160 30.42 -22.59 -0.37
CA VAL A 160 30.75 -22.31 -1.77
C VAL A 160 32.23 -22.57 -2.00
N CYS A 161 32.55 -23.31 -3.05
CA CYS A 161 33.91 -23.53 -3.50
C CYS A 161 34.39 -22.37 -4.38
N ALA A 162 35.26 -21.53 -3.84
CA ALA A 162 36.04 -20.55 -4.59
C ALA A 162 37.29 -21.21 -5.19
N GLY A 163 37.11 -21.93 -6.30
CA GLY A 163 38.18 -22.63 -7.00
C GLY A 163 37.68 -23.56 -8.11
N LEU A 164 38.34 -24.70 -8.29
CA LEU A 164 37.95 -25.73 -9.23
C LEU A 164 37.23 -26.86 -8.49
N ASN A 165 36.11 -27.32 -9.01
CA ASN A 165 35.43 -28.51 -8.49
C ASN A 165 35.83 -29.71 -9.36
N VAL A 166 36.62 -30.65 -8.80
CA VAL A 166 37.08 -31.86 -9.49
C VAL A 166 36.53 -33.09 -8.78
N GLY A 167 35.62 -33.82 -9.41
CA GLY A 167 35.04 -35.04 -8.83
C GLY A 167 34.26 -34.83 -7.52
N GLY A 168 33.64 -33.65 -7.34
CA GLY A 168 32.92 -33.30 -6.11
C GLY A 168 33.79 -32.75 -4.97
N LEU A 169 35.10 -32.64 -5.19
CA LEU A 169 36.03 -32.02 -4.25
C LEU A 169 36.36 -30.58 -4.66
N CYS A 170 36.34 -29.67 -3.70
CA CYS A 170 36.78 -28.30 -3.89
C CYS A 170 38.32 -28.22 -3.92
N VAL A 171 38.89 -28.05 -5.11
CA VAL A 171 40.29 -27.72 -5.34
C VAL A 171 40.40 -26.19 -5.35
N GLY A 172 40.46 -25.62 -4.15
CA GLY A 172 40.45 -24.18 -3.93
C GLY A 172 40.08 -23.84 -2.50
N THR A 173 39.46 -22.68 -2.30
CA THR A 173 39.02 -22.23 -0.98
C THR A 173 37.55 -22.53 -0.79
N VAL A 174 37.19 -23.24 0.28
CA VAL A 174 35.78 -23.37 0.68
C VAL A 174 35.43 -22.18 1.55
N GLN A 175 34.55 -21.31 1.04
CA GLN A 175 33.93 -20.25 1.82
C GLN A 175 32.66 -20.79 2.44
N SER A 176 32.55 -20.70 3.76
CA SER A 176 31.37 -21.15 4.48
C SER A 176 30.98 -20.18 5.58
N SER A 177 29.68 -19.97 5.74
CA SER A 177 29.09 -19.29 6.89
C SER A 177 27.95 -20.14 7.43
N THR A 178 27.90 -20.29 8.75
CA THR A 178 26.80 -20.98 9.44
C THR A 178 25.59 -20.06 9.65
N GLY A 179 25.71 -18.76 9.40
CA GLY A 179 24.61 -17.81 9.47
C GLY A 179 25.07 -16.37 9.57
N THR A 180 24.76 -15.57 8.56
CA THR A 180 25.00 -14.12 8.55
C THR A 180 23.68 -13.40 8.33
N ALA A 181 23.37 -12.42 9.19
CA ALA A 181 22.14 -11.65 9.08
C ALA A 181 22.18 -10.73 7.85
N MET A 182 21.13 -10.80 7.04
CA MET A 182 20.90 -9.96 5.87
C MET A 182 19.53 -9.29 6.03
N PRO A 183 19.49 -8.05 6.54
CA PRO A 183 18.25 -7.30 6.67
C PRO A 183 17.78 -6.79 5.29
N ILE A 184 16.48 -6.92 5.04
CA ILE A 184 15.81 -6.46 3.83
C ILE A 184 14.69 -5.53 4.25
N THR A 185 14.79 -4.25 3.86
CA THR A 185 13.69 -3.31 4.07
C THR A 185 12.66 -3.46 2.96
N VAL A 186 11.39 -3.52 3.32
CA VAL A 186 10.25 -3.51 2.41
C VAL A 186 9.39 -2.30 2.73
N ASN A 187 9.00 -1.53 1.72
CA ASN A 187 8.16 -0.35 1.92
C ASN A 187 7.00 -0.26 0.92
N LEU A 188 5.98 0.49 1.34
CA LEU A 188 4.80 0.82 0.55
C LEU A 188 4.29 2.21 0.95
N VAL A 189 3.97 3.03 -0.03
CA VAL A 189 3.30 4.32 0.19
C VAL A 189 1.82 4.14 -0.12
N VAL A 190 0.97 4.41 0.87
CA VAL A 190 -0.49 4.32 0.74
C VAL A 190 -1.06 5.74 0.67
N THR A 191 -1.80 6.05 -0.39
CA THR A 191 -2.40 7.37 -0.60
C THR A 191 -3.89 7.39 -0.29
N ASN A 192 -4.40 8.56 0.09
CA ASN A 192 -5.83 8.79 0.25
C ASN A 192 -6.56 8.65 -1.09
N ASP A 193 -7.80 8.17 -1.04
CA ASP A 193 -8.67 7.96 -2.17
C ASP A 193 -10.13 7.94 -1.71
N CYS A 194 -11.07 8.15 -2.64
CA CYS A 194 -12.51 8.06 -2.44
C CYS A 194 -13.13 7.35 -3.64
N THR A 195 -13.76 6.20 -3.41
CA THR A 195 -14.17 5.30 -4.50
C THR A 195 -15.64 5.40 -4.85
N THR A 196 -16.50 5.75 -3.90
CA THR A 196 -17.95 5.72 -4.10
C THR A 196 -18.62 6.95 -3.49
N ILE A 197 -19.45 7.62 -4.28
CA ILE A 197 -20.38 8.66 -3.85
C ILE A 197 -21.79 8.19 -4.23
N THR A 198 -22.62 7.92 -3.23
CA THR A 198 -24.03 7.57 -3.43
C THR A 198 -24.87 8.79 -3.10
N ALA A 199 -25.47 9.40 -4.13
CA ALA A 199 -26.33 10.57 -4.00
C ALA A 199 -27.71 10.27 -4.61
N PRO A 200 -28.78 10.08 -3.79
CA PRO A 200 -30.10 9.82 -4.30
C PRO A 200 -30.72 11.07 -4.96
N ASN A 201 -31.59 10.86 -5.95
CA ASN A 201 -32.35 11.93 -6.57
C ASN A 201 -33.29 12.59 -5.55
N VAL A 202 -33.39 13.92 -5.62
CA VAL A 202 -34.35 14.71 -4.83
C VAL A 202 -35.61 14.92 -5.66
N SER A 203 -36.78 14.65 -5.07
CA SER A 203 -38.07 15.01 -5.65
C SER A 203 -38.87 15.82 -4.65
N PHE A 204 -39.21 17.06 -5.03
CA PHE A 204 -40.07 17.94 -4.22
C PHE A 204 -41.57 17.62 -4.38
N GLY A 205 -41.94 16.71 -5.28
CA GLY A 205 -43.33 16.44 -5.61
C GLY A 205 -43.97 17.57 -6.41
N SER A 206 -45.25 17.85 -6.15
CA SER A 206 -46.03 18.87 -6.85
C SER A 206 -46.76 19.77 -5.86
N ALA A 207 -46.78 21.07 -6.14
CA ALA A 207 -47.53 22.05 -5.35
C ALA A 207 -48.00 23.20 -6.25
N PRO A 208 -49.14 23.84 -5.93
CA PRO A 208 -49.68 24.94 -6.73
C PRO A 208 -48.94 26.27 -6.51
N LEU A 209 -48.27 26.43 -5.36
CA LEU A 209 -47.55 27.64 -4.96
C LEU A 209 -46.17 27.26 -4.41
N VAL A 210 -45.19 28.14 -4.58
CA VAL A 210 -43.80 27.92 -4.11
C VAL A 210 -43.72 27.70 -2.60
N GLY A 211 -44.59 28.37 -1.82
CA GLY A 211 -44.66 28.22 -0.37
C GLY A 211 -45.30 26.92 0.13
N SER A 212 -45.88 26.12 -0.77
CA SER A 212 -46.59 24.88 -0.41
C SER A 212 -45.74 23.61 -0.60
N PHE A 213 -44.53 23.74 -1.17
CA PHE A 213 -43.60 22.61 -1.24
C PHE A 213 -43.05 22.28 0.14
N SER A 214 -43.09 21.00 0.50
CA SER A 214 -42.40 20.51 1.69
C SER A 214 -40.90 20.39 1.44
N THR A 215 -40.11 20.48 2.51
CA THR A 215 -38.68 20.18 2.44
C THR A 215 -38.46 18.69 2.25
N VAL A 216 -37.36 18.33 1.61
CA VAL A 216 -36.98 16.94 1.35
C VAL A 216 -35.68 16.65 2.08
N GLN A 217 -35.70 15.65 2.96
CA GLN A 217 -34.52 15.19 3.67
C GLN A 217 -33.98 13.91 3.04
N GLN A 218 -32.68 13.88 2.78
CA GLN A 218 -31.99 12.76 2.13
C GLN A 218 -30.56 12.65 2.70
N THR A 219 -29.84 11.60 2.32
CA THR A 219 -28.44 11.40 2.73
C THR A 219 -27.56 11.09 1.53
N ILE A 220 -26.40 11.75 1.44
CA ILE A 220 -25.31 11.36 0.55
C ILE A 220 -24.32 10.50 1.35
N ASN A 221 -23.94 9.34 0.82
CA ASN A 221 -22.91 8.49 1.39
C ASN A 221 -21.61 8.65 0.58
N VAL A 222 -20.48 8.82 1.27
CA VAL A 222 -19.16 8.95 0.64
C VAL A 222 -18.21 7.95 1.28
N VAL A 223 -17.57 7.11 0.46
CA VAL A 223 -16.60 6.10 0.90
C VAL A 223 -15.19 6.60 0.57
N CYS A 224 -14.42 6.91 1.61
CA CYS A 224 -13.04 7.41 1.49
C CYS A 224 -12.10 6.67 2.44
N SER A 225 -10.79 6.83 2.22
CA SER A 225 -9.73 6.26 3.06
C SER A 225 -9.98 6.44 4.56
N LYS A 226 -9.72 5.38 5.33
CA LYS A 226 -9.90 5.38 6.80
C LYS A 226 -9.14 6.54 7.42
N GLY A 227 -9.83 7.30 8.28
CA GLY A 227 -9.22 8.43 9.00
C GLY A 227 -8.85 9.64 8.13
N SER A 228 -9.15 9.63 6.82
CA SER A 228 -8.87 10.78 5.96
C SER A 228 -9.79 11.97 6.26
N THR A 229 -9.21 13.17 6.16
CA THR A 229 -9.95 14.43 6.20
C THR A 229 -10.14 14.92 4.78
N TYR A 230 -11.37 15.29 4.43
CA TYR A 230 -11.75 15.78 3.11
C TYR A 230 -12.98 16.68 3.23
N THR A 231 -13.34 17.35 2.15
CA THR A 231 -14.55 18.17 2.04
C THR A 231 -15.41 17.72 0.88
N VAL A 232 -16.72 17.67 1.09
CA VAL A 232 -17.72 17.35 0.05
C VAL A 232 -18.37 18.64 -0.42
N GLY A 233 -18.32 18.88 -1.72
CA GLY A 233 -18.93 20.03 -2.38
C GLY A 233 -20.18 19.64 -3.16
N LEU A 234 -21.12 20.58 -3.24
CA LEU A 234 -22.24 20.51 -4.17
C LEU A 234 -22.16 21.71 -5.11
N SER A 235 -22.08 21.48 -6.41
CA SER A 235 -22.15 22.55 -7.42
C SER A 235 -23.44 23.37 -7.27
N ASN A 236 -23.51 24.55 -7.90
CA ASN A 236 -24.72 25.36 -7.87
C ASN A 236 -25.83 24.83 -8.81
N GLY A 237 -25.60 23.73 -9.51
CA GLY A 237 -26.53 23.21 -10.51
C GLY A 237 -26.24 23.74 -11.92
N SER A 238 -27.06 23.34 -12.88
CA SER A 238 -26.91 23.71 -14.30
C SER A 238 -27.51 25.07 -14.65
N TYR A 239 -28.47 25.55 -13.86
CA TYR A 239 -29.22 26.78 -14.14
C TYR A 239 -29.14 27.83 -13.03
N TYR A 240 -28.06 27.83 -12.26
CA TYR A 240 -27.91 28.72 -11.11
C TYR A 240 -27.91 30.22 -11.48
N SER A 241 -28.32 31.04 -10.50
CA SER A 241 -28.22 32.50 -10.56
C SER A 241 -27.43 32.99 -9.35
N GLY A 242 -26.22 33.54 -9.58
CA GLY A 242 -25.29 33.87 -8.51
C GLY A 242 -24.82 32.60 -7.79
N THR A 243 -25.28 32.37 -6.56
CA THR A 243 -25.08 31.10 -5.82
C THR A 243 -26.35 30.27 -5.70
N THR A 244 -27.52 30.84 -6.01
CA THR A 244 -28.80 30.17 -5.82
C THR A 244 -29.03 29.15 -6.92
N ARG A 245 -29.37 27.91 -6.52
CA ARG A 245 -29.69 26.83 -7.46
C ARG A 245 -31.07 27.06 -8.05
N GLN A 246 -31.26 26.66 -9.31
CA GLN A 246 -32.56 26.75 -9.96
C GLN A 246 -32.80 25.52 -10.82
N MET A 247 -34.01 24.98 -10.73
CA MET A 247 -34.50 24.02 -11.70
C MET A 247 -35.12 24.75 -12.89
N ALA A 248 -35.05 24.14 -14.07
CA ALA A 248 -35.54 24.73 -15.32
C ALA A 248 -36.72 23.95 -15.89
N SER A 249 -37.68 24.70 -16.46
CA SER A 249 -38.73 24.21 -17.35
C SER A 249 -38.81 25.16 -18.55
N GLY A 250 -38.13 24.81 -19.64
CA GLY A 250 -37.85 25.74 -20.73
C GLY A 250 -37.08 26.97 -20.21
N THR A 251 -37.64 28.16 -20.42
CA THR A 251 -37.08 29.43 -19.91
C THR A 251 -37.48 29.74 -18.47
N ASN A 252 -38.45 29.02 -17.91
CA ASN A 252 -38.90 29.24 -16.53
C ASN A 252 -37.89 28.68 -15.54
N ARG A 253 -37.80 29.31 -14.36
CA ARG A 253 -36.89 28.93 -13.28
C ARG A 253 -37.64 28.76 -11.97
N LEU A 254 -37.29 27.73 -11.23
CA LEU A 254 -37.76 27.47 -9.88
C LEU A 254 -36.56 27.34 -8.95
N ALA A 255 -36.34 28.36 -8.12
CA ALA A 255 -35.20 28.44 -7.22
C ALA A 255 -35.35 27.48 -6.03
N TYR A 256 -34.25 26.82 -5.68
CA TYR A 256 -34.16 25.92 -4.55
C TYR A 256 -32.76 26.00 -3.95
N ASP A 257 -32.58 25.42 -2.76
CA ASP A 257 -31.24 25.21 -2.22
C ASP A 257 -31.16 23.92 -1.41
N ILE A 258 -29.93 23.51 -1.11
CA ILE A 258 -29.59 22.33 -0.33
C ILE A 258 -28.77 22.77 0.87
N TYR A 259 -29.20 22.35 2.05
CA TYR A 259 -28.64 22.75 3.33
C TYR A 259 -28.09 21.54 4.09
N LYS A 260 -27.03 21.77 4.85
CA LYS A 260 -26.38 20.77 5.69
C LYS A 260 -27.27 20.43 6.87
N GLY A 261 -27.36 19.15 7.19
CA GLY A 261 -28.13 18.65 8.31
C GLY A 261 -29.63 18.70 8.03
N THR A 262 -30.42 18.85 9.10
CA THR A 262 -31.89 18.78 9.05
C THR A 262 -32.54 20.17 9.00
N THR A 263 -31.77 21.25 9.09
CA THR A 263 -32.25 22.64 9.07
C THR A 263 -31.88 23.35 7.76
N THR A 264 -32.50 24.50 7.49
CA THR A 264 -32.28 25.29 6.26
C THR A 264 -31.42 26.54 6.51
N THR A 265 -30.48 26.43 7.45
CA THR A 265 -29.67 27.56 7.93
C THR A 265 -28.23 27.54 7.42
N SER A 266 -27.69 26.37 7.11
CA SER A 266 -26.29 26.22 6.64
C SER A 266 -26.29 25.69 5.22
N ARG A 267 -26.01 26.55 4.25
CA ARG A 267 -25.98 26.17 2.83
C ARG A 267 -24.88 25.14 2.56
N TRP A 268 -25.18 24.15 1.74
CA TRP A 268 -24.20 23.22 1.20
C TRP A 268 -23.88 23.58 -0.25
N GLY A 269 -22.64 23.98 -0.52
CA GLY A 269 -22.20 24.54 -1.80
C GLY A 269 -20.80 24.10 -2.21
N PRO A 270 -20.24 24.70 -3.28
CA PRO A 270 -19.04 24.17 -3.92
C PRO A 270 -17.74 24.68 -3.30
N THR A 271 -17.75 25.79 -2.55
CA THR A 271 -16.53 26.53 -2.17
C THR A 271 -16.54 26.95 -0.71
N GLY A 272 -15.34 27.11 -0.12
CA GLY A 272 -15.18 27.69 1.22
C GLY A 272 -15.98 26.97 2.30
N THR A 273 -16.60 27.74 3.19
CA THR A 273 -17.41 27.23 4.31
C THR A 273 -18.71 26.56 3.88
N ASP A 274 -19.13 26.73 2.62
CA ASP A 274 -20.31 26.04 2.08
C ASP A 274 -20.02 24.57 1.78
N ARG A 275 -18.76 24.18 1.58
CA ARG A 275 -18.38 22.75 1.51
C ARG A 275 -18.57 22.09 2.88
N TRP A 276 -18.81 20.80 2.91
CA TRP A 276 -19.00 20.04 4.15
C TRP A 276 -17.76 19.21 4.49
N SER A 277 -17.09 19.55 5.59
CA SER A 277 -15.96 18.76 6.11
C SER A 277 -16.41 17.35 6.54
N SER A 278 -15.59 16.35 6.21
CA SER A 278 -15.75 14.98 6.68
C SER A 278 -15.65 14.85 8.21
N THR A 279 -14.94 15.77 8.88
CA THR A 279 -14.83 15.80 10.35
C THR A 279 -16.14 16.15 11.05
N THR A 280 -17.06 16.81 10.34
CA THR A 280 -18.39 17.19 10.84
C THR A 280 -19.51 16.52 10.03
N SER A 281 -19.22 15.41 9.36
CA SER A 281 -20.22 14.55 8.72
C SER A 281 -21.31 14.13 9.71
N THR A 282 -22.52 13.84 9.24
CA THR A 282 -23.63 13.40 10.10
C THR A 282 -23.30 12.14 10.89
N SER A 283 -22.66 11.16 10.27
CA SER A 283 -22.18 9.96 10.95
C SER A 283 -21.07 9.26 10.18
N LEU A 284 -20.34 8.39 10.87
CA LEU A 284 -19.37 7.45 10.33
C LEU A 284 -19.89 6.04 10.57
N ASN A 285 -19.93 5.21 9.54
CA ASN A 285 -20.34 3.81 9.66
C ASN A 285 -19.30 2.99 10.42
N ALA A 286 -19.72 1.80 10.89
CA ALA A 286 -18.83 0.85 11.57
C ALA A 286 -17.69 0.33 10.69
N ASP A 287 -17.80 0.44 9.36
CA ASP A 287 -16.74 0.12 8.40
C ASP A 287 -15.56 1.12 8.45
N THR A 288 -15.70 2.24 9.17
CA THR A 288 -14.71 3.31 9.36
C THR A 288 -14.29 4.08 8.10
N VAL A 289 -14.95 3.84 6.97
CA VAL A 289 -14.64 4.44 5.66
C VAL A 289 -15.85 5.13 5.01
N THR A 290 -17.07 4.76 5.38
CA THR A 290 -18.30 5.35 4.85
C THR A 290 -18.80 6.45 5.76
N ARG A 291 -18.83 7.69 5.26
CA ARG A 291 -19.43 8.83 5.93
C ARG A 291 -20.76 9.21 5.31
N ASN A 292 -21.68 9.60 6.17
CA ASN A 292 -23.03 10.00 5.79
C ASN A 292 -23.18 11.52 5.96
N PHE A 293 -23.80 12.15 4.98
CA PHE A 293 -24.09 13.58 4.94
C PHE A 293 -25.59 13.76 4.70
N THR A 294 -26.35 13.83 5.80
CA THR A 294 -27.80 14.07 5.75
C THR A 294 -28.06 15.55 5.48
N TYR A 295 -28.90 15.85 4.50
CA TYR A 295 -29.18 17.20 4.05
C TYR A 295 -30.68 17.45 3.91
N THR A 296 -31.04 18.73 3.94
CA THR A 296 -32.40 19.21 3.65
C THR A 296 -32.38 20.04 2.38
N ALA A 297 -33.15 19.63 1.38
CA ALA A 297 -33.42 20.42 0.18
C ALA A 297 -34.75 21.18 0.34
N GLN A 298 -34.80 22.41 -0.15
CA GLN A 298 -35.98 23.27 -0.04
C GLN A 298 -36.17 24.14 -1.29
N ILE A 299 -37.42 24.24 -1.78
CA ILE A 299 -37.85 25.29 -2.70
C ILE A 299 -37.87 26.63 -1.96
N LEU A 300 -37.17 27.65 -2.49
CA LEU A 300 -37.11 28.96 -1.84
C LEU A 300 -38.48 29.64 -1.90
N THR A 301 -38.97 30.13 -0.76
CA THR A 301 -40.34 30.67 -0.65
C THR A 301 -40.46 32.15 -1.00
N THR A 302 -39.33 32.85 -1.17
CA THR A 302 -39.26 34.30 -1.44
C THR A 302 -39.30 34.67 -2.93
N GLN A 303 -39.50 33.68 -3.81
CA GLN A 303 -39.62 33.89 -5.25
C GLN A 303 -41.09 34.00 -5.69
N ASN A 304 -41.34 34.60 -6.86
CA ASN A 304 -42.66 34.53 -7.49
C ASN A 304 -42.96 33.09 -7.94
N THR A 305 -44.22 32.66 -7.84
CA THR A 305 -44.63 31.35 -8.37
C THR A 305 -44.47 31.33 -9.89
N PRO A 306 -43.59 30.47 -10.45
CA PRO A 306 -43.38 30.39 -11.88
C PRO A 306 -44.54 29.65 -12.56
N ALA A 307 -44.56 29.62 -13.89
CA ALA A 307 -45.57 28.90 -14.65
C ALA A 307 -45.61 27.40 -14.29
N ALA A 308 -46.79 26.79 -14.39
CA ALA A 308 -46.93 25.35 -14.15
C ALA A 308 -46.06 24.54 -15.13
N GLY A 309 -45.39 23.50 -14.63
CA GLY A 309 -44.54 22.62 -15.44
C GLY A 309 -43.64 21.73 -14.59
N ASN A 310 -42.89 20.86 -15.26
CA ASN A 310 -41.89 20.00 -14.64
C ASN A 310 -40.53 20.68 -14.66
N TYR A 311 -39.95 20.90 -13.49
CA TYR A 311 -38.67 21.59 -13.34
C TYR A 311 -37.59 20.58 -12.95
N THR A 312 -36.45 20.61 -13.63
CA THR A 312 -35.30 19.74 -13.33
C THR A 312 -33.99 20.52 -13.27
N ASP A 313 -33.06 20.06 -12.44
CA ASP A 313 -31.67 20.54 -12.39
C ASP A 313 -30.72 19.34 -12.22
N SER A 314 -29.44 19.53 -12.51
CA SER A 314 -28.37 18.57 -12.26
C SER A 314 -27.29 19.19 -11.38
N VAL A 315 -27.07 18.61 -10.21
CA VAL A 315 -26.06 19.04 -9.23
C VAL A 315 -24.95 18.02 -9.18
N VAL A 316 -23.73 18.45 -9.52
CA VAL A 316 -22.51 17.67 -9.33
C VAL A 316 -22.12 17.65 -7.85
N VAL A 317 -21.83 16.45 -7.34
CA VAL A 317 -21.20 16.22 -6.04
C VAL A 317 -19.72 15.97 -6.28
N ASP A 318 -18.85 16.67 -5.55
CA ASP A 318 -17.40 16.50 -5.63
C ASP A 318 -16.77 16.32 -4.25
N VAL A 319 -15.58 15.71 -4.23
CA VAL A 319 -14.78 15.51 -3.03
C VAL A 319 -13.38 16.09 -3.25
N SER A 320 -12.86 16.77 -2.24
CA SER A 320 -11.47 17.26 -2.22
C SER A 320 -10.83 16.91 -0.89
N PHE A 321 -9.61 16.36 -0.96
CA PHE A 321 -8.71 16.28 0.18
C PHE A 321 -8.15 17.65 0.55
#